data_AF-A0A2E7N138-F1
#
_entry.id   AF-A0A2E7N138-F1
#
_cell.length_a   1.000
_cell.length_b   1.000
_cell.length_c   1.000
_cell.angle_alpha   90.00
_cell.angle_beta   90.00
_cell.angle_gamma   90.00
#
_symmetry.space_group_name_H-M   'P 1'
#
loop_
_entity.id
_entity.type
_entity.pdbx_description
1 polymer ?
#
loop_
_entity_poly.entity_id
_entity_poly.type
_entity_poly.pdbx_seq_one_letter_code
_entity_poly.pdbx_strand_id
1 'polypeptide(L)'
;MMAQQGITIEDKKMKHILVALFTGAFFFCAPAIAEESEHNYKAKIDDWEYTYRHREGRWHFEVGNKIGPVEVMYRYADQRSSIENRIKFTWAFLELDDLTVEGRMEFRGFDNKESHWRYRFITEYTPHLFGDFYLYVKWQPRWALKDAGVKFDSRDQLGITYKKNNWKITPFIERNGTEGYGYKQTVYGTHFEIKL
;
A
#
# COMPACT_ATOMS: atom_id res chain seq x y z
N MET A 1 21.20 -12.35 42.81
CA MET A 1 20.23 -13.33 42.28
C MET A 1 19.54 -12.67 41.10
N MET A 2 19.97 -12.94 39.86
CA MET A 2 19.39 -12.32 38.66
C MET A 2 18.18 -13.15 38.22
N ALA A 3 17.01 -12.52 38.14
CA ALA A 3 15.80 -13.13 37.60
C ALA A 3 15.91 -13.20 36.07
N GLN A 4 15.95 -14.42 35.53
CA GLN A 4 15.74 -14.66 34.11
C GLN A 4 14.31 -14.22 33.76
N GLN A 5 14.17 -13.16 32.96
CA GLN A 5 12.90 -12.81 32.34
C GLN A 5 12.55 -13.90 31.32
N GLY A 6 11.52 -14.70 31.63
CA GLY A 6 11.02 -15.76 30.77
C GLY A 6 10.43 -15.17 29.50
N ILE A 7 11.00 -15.53 28.36
CA ILE A 7 10.45 -15.24 27.03
C ILE A 7 9.07 -15.93 26.95
N THR A 8 8.02 -15.14 26.75
CA THR A 8 6.65 -15.67 26.66
C THR A 8 6.43 -16.36 25.30
N ILE A 9 5.41 -17.22 25.22
CA ILE A 9 5.07 -17.95 23.98
C ILE A 9 4.66 -16.98 22.86
N GLU A 10 4.11 -15.82 23.21
CA GLU A 10 3.73 -14.75 22.26
C GLU A 10 4.95 -14.07 21.64
N ASP A 11 6.00 -13.81 22.42
CA ASP A 11 7.28 -13.28 21.91
C ASP A 11 7.92 -14.21 20.87
N LYS A 12 7.77 -15.53 21.08
CA LYS A 12 8.21 -16.52 20.10
C LYS A 12 7.36 -16.42 18.83
N LYS A 13 6.03 -16.39 18.90
CA LYS A 13 5.17 -16.26 17.72
C LYS A 13 5.48 -15.01 16.89
N MET A 14 5.68 -13.86 17.55
CA MET A 14 6.00 -12.60 16.88
C MET A 14 7.37 -12.63 16.18
N LYS A 15 8.39 -13.26 16.79
CA LYS A 15 9.68 -13.50 16.12
C LYS A 15 9.57 -14.41 14.90
N HIS A 16 8.76 -15.46 14.95
CA HIS A 16 8.58 -16.38 13.82
C HIS A 16 7.80 -15.72 12.68
N ILE A 17 6.84 -14.84 12.98
CA ILE A 17 6.12 -14.03 11.98
C ILE A 17 7.06 -13.03 11.31
N LEU A 18 7.91 -12.34 12.07
CA LEU A 18 8.93 -11.43 11.53
C LEU A 18 9.95 -12.19 10.65
N VAL A 19 10.43 -13.34 11.10
CA VAL A 19 11.36 -14.18 10.31
C VAL A 19 10.67 -14.72 9.05
N ALA A 20 9.39 -15.10 9.10
CA ALA A 20 8.63 -15.53 7.93
C ALA A 20 8.42 -14.39 6.91
N LEU A 21 8.15 -13.17 7.37
CA LEU A 21 8.06 -11.97 6.53
C LEU A 21 9.41 -11.64 5.87
N PHE A 22 10.52 -11.77 6.62
CA PHE A 22 11.87 -11.57 6.07
C PHE A 22 12.28 -12.68 5.09
N THR A 23 11.91 -13.92 5.33
CA THR A 23 12.28 -15.07 4.48
C THR A 23 11.45 -15.12 3.20
N GLY A 24 10.17 -14.70 3.25
CA GLY A 24 9.32 -14.57 2.07
C GLY A 24 9.80 -13.51 1.08
N ALA A 25 10.50 -12.47 1.55
CA ALA A 25 11.09 -11.44 0.70
C ALA A 25 12.30 -11.93 -0.13
N PHE A 26 12.93 -13.05 0.24
CA PHE A 26 14.15 -13.54 -0.42
C PHE A 26 13.94 -14.55 -1.55
N PHE A 27 12.75 -15.16 -1.69
CA PHE A 27 12.54 -16.26 -2.65
C PHE A 27 12.13 -15.83 -4.08
N PHE A 28 12.02 -14.54 -4.38
CA PHE A 28 11.59 -14.04 -5.70
C PHE A 28 12.68 -13.36 -6.53
N CYS A 29 13.94 -13.78 -6.38
CA CYS A 29 15.03 -13.36 -7.27
C CYS A 29 15.14 -14.30 -8.48
N ALA A 30 14.33 -14.08 -9.51
CA ALA A 30 14.59 -14.59 -10.86
C ALA A 30 14.89 -13.40 -11.80
N PRO A 31 16.01 -13.41 -12.55
CA PRO A 31 16.39 -12.29 -13.39
C PRO A 31 15.76 -12.45 -14.78
N ALA A 32 14.81 -11.58 -15.11
CA ALA A 32 14.36 -11.36 -16.49
C ALA A 32 14.10 -9.87 -16.63
N ILE A 33 15.04 -9.13 -17.27
CA ILE A 33 14.96 -7.71 -17.68
C ILE A 33 13.97 -6.92 -16.79
N ALA A 34 14.35 -6.71 -15.52
CA ALA A 34 13.39 -6.57 -14.42
C ALA A 34 12.48 -5.34 -14.58
N GLU A 35 11.22 -5.57 -14.94
CA GLU A 35 10.16 -4.60 -14.73
C GLU A 35 10.05 -4.36 -13.21
N GLU A 36 9.97 -3.09 -12.78
CA GLU A 36 10.05 -2.77 -11.36
C GLU A 36 8.99 -3.54 -10.55
N SER A 37 9.42 -4.14 -9.43
CA SER A 37 8.52 -4.86 -8.53
C SER A 37 8.15 -4.06 -7.27
N GLU A 38 6.91 -4.18 -6.81
CA GLU A 38 6.41 -3.55 -5.59
C GLU A 38 5.65 -4.55 -4.70
N HIS A 39 6.08 -4.72 -3.45
CA HIS A 39 5.37 -5.59 -2.50
C HIS A 39 4.93 -4.79 -1.28
N ASN A 40 3.64 -4.95 -0.96
CA ASN A 40 2.93 -4.28 0.11
C ASN A 40 2.51 -5.33 1.14
N TYR A 41 2.79 -5.04 2.40
CA TYR A 41 2.41 -5.87 3.54
C TYR A 41 1.60 -5.01 4.49
N LYS A 42 0.38 -5.42 4.75
CA LYS A 42 -0.58 -4.71 5.59
C LYS A 42 -1.01 -5.60 6.75
N ALA A 43 -0.96 -5.05 7.95
CA ALA A 43 -1.53 -5.66 9.14
C ALA A 43 -2.60 -4.72 9.70
N LYS A 44 -3.76 -5.28 10.04
CA LYS A 44 -4.84 -4.57 10.74
C LYS A 44 -5.02 -5.17 12.12
N ILE A 45 -5.03 -4.32 13.14
CA ILE A 45 -5.22 -4.69 14.55
C ILE A 45 -6.20 -3.68 15.11
N ASP A 46 -7.41 -4.14 15.46
CA ASP A 46 -8.54 -3.26 15.81
C ASP A 46 -8.74 -2.16 14.74
N ASP A 47 -8.79 -0.89 15.16
CA ASP A 47 -8.91 0.28 14.29
C ASP A 47 -7.57 0.74 13.69
N TRP A 48 -6.45 0.09 14.03
CA TRP A 48 -5.13 0.47 13.53
C TRP A 48 -4.74 -0.30 12.27
N GLU A 49 -4.16 0.42 11.32
CA GLU A 49 -3.56 -0.13 10.11
C GLU A 49 -2.06 0.16 10.08
N TYR A 50 -1.26 -0.87 9.79
CA TYR A 50 0.18 -0.79 9.58
C TYR A 50 0.51 -1.30 8.20
N THR A 51 1.23 -0.51 7.41
CA THR A 51 1.66 -0.90 6.07
C THR A 51 3.17 -0.77 5.95
N TYR A 52 3.82 -1.80 5.42
CA TYR A 52 5.18 -1.74 4.90
C TYR A 52 5.16 -1.98 3.39
N ARG A 53 5.95 -1.22 2.65
CA ARG A 53 6.16 -1.46 1.23
C ARG A 53 7.62 -1.31 0.88
N HIS A 54 8.10 -2.18 0.01
CA HIS A 54 9.34 -1.97 -0.72
C HIS A 54 9.12 -2.02 -2.22
N ARG A 55 9.95 -1.26 -2.94
CA ARG A 55 10.02 -1.21 -4.40
C ARG A 55 11.44 -0.82 -4.78
N GLU A 56 12.22 -1.76 -5.28
CA GLU A 56 13.63 -1.62 -5.70
C GLU A 56 14.37 -0.44 -5.03
N GLY A 57 15.01 -0.65 -3.89
CA GLY A 57 15.79 0.38 -3.19
C GLY A 57 14.99 1.57 -2.63
N ARG A 58 13.66 1.58 -2.77
CA ARG A 58 12.74 2.52 -2.10
C ARG A 58 11.86 1.74 -1.15
N TRP A 59 11.53 2.34 -0.02
CA TRP A 59 10.64 1.72 0.95
C TRP A 59 9.83 2.75 1.69
N HIS A 60 8.74 2.31 2.31
CA HIS A 60 8.01 3.13 3.24
C HIS A 60 7.29 2.29 4.29
N PHE A 61 7.00 2.96 5.40
CA PHE A 61 6.11 2.50 6.44
C PHE A 61 4.94 3.49 6.55
N GLU A 62 3.76 2.96 6.84
CA GLU A 62 2.58 3.74 7.16
C GLU A 62 1.91 3.20 8.42
N VAL A 63 1.38 4.11 9.23
CA VAL A 63 0.53 3.80 10.38
C VAL A 63 -0.67 4.73 10.36
N GLY A 64 -1.84 4.19 10.65
CA GLY A 64 -3.05 4.99 10.68
C GLY A 64 -4.16 4.38 11.51
N ASN A 65 -5.19 5.19 11.72
CA ASN A 65 -6.39 4.81 12.44
C ASN A 65 -7.62 5.48 11.80
N LYS A 66 -8.80 4.92 12.03
CA LYS A 66 -10.08 5.46 11.58
C LYS A 66 -10.67 6.41 12.63
N ILE A 67 -10.84 7.68 12.26
CA ILE A 67 -11.46 8.71 13.11
C ILE A 67 -12.84 9.05 12.50
N GLY A 68 -13.89 8.41 13.00
CA GLY A 68 -15.23 8.52 12.42
C GLY A 68 -15.26 7.99 10.98
N PRO A 69 -15.72 8.76 9.98
CA PRO A 69 -15.77 8.31 8.59
C PRO A 69 -14.43 8.46 7.84
N VAL A 70 -13.39 9.03 8.48
CA VAL A 70 -12.11 9.35 7.83
C VAL A 70 -11.00 8.45 8.35
N GLU A 71 -10.29 7.79 7.45
CA GLU A 71 -9.02 7.12 7.73
C GLU A 71 -7.89 8.14 7.70
N VAL A 72 -7.14 8.24 8.79
CA VAL A 72 -5.98 9.13 8.91
C VAL A 72 -4.73 8.27 8.99
N MET A 73 -3.80 8.48 8.05
CA MET A 73 -2.54 7.73 8.01
C MET A 73 -1.33 8.65 7.92
N TYR A 74 -0.31 8.34 8.69
CA TYR A 74 1.04 8.88 8.53
C TYR A 74 1.92 7.90 7.77
N ARG A 75 2.75 8.40 6.87
CA ARG A 75 3.74 7.63 6.11
C ARG A 75 5.10 8.28 6.20
N TYR A 76 6.12 7.46 6.45
CA TYR A 76 7.53 7.78 6.22
C TYR A 76 8.03 6.99 5.02
N ALA A 77 8.74 7.63 4.08
CA ALA A 77 9.30 6.96 2.91
C ALA A 77 10.71 7.41 2.55
N ASP A 78 11.55 6.44 2.25
CA ASP A 78 12.84 6.63 1.60
C ASP A 78 12.67 6.37 0.09
N GLN A 79 12.98 7.38 -0.73
CA GLN A 79 12.87 7.30 -2.18
C GLN A 79 14.25 7.23 -2.88
N ARG A 80 15.28 6.70 -2.21
CA ARG A 80 16.70 6.69 -2.59
C ARG A 80 17.37 8.07 -2.55
N SER A 81 16.74 9.07 -3.17
CA SER A 81 17.30 10.42 -3.29
C SER A 81 16.57 11.48 -2.48
N SER A 82 15.51 11.12 -1.75
CA SER A 82 14.74 12.05 -0.94
C SER A 82 13.96 11.31 0.13
N ILE A 83 13.82 11.92 1.30
CA ILE A 83 12.88 11.49 2.32
C ILE A 83 11.54 12.17 2.09
N GLU A 84 10.45 11.40 2.21
CA GLU A 84 9.09 11.92 2.19
C GLU A 84 8.35 11.55 3.48
N ASN A 85 7.80 12.56 4.14
CA ASN A 85 6.79 12.39 5.18
C ASN A 85 5.44 12.78 4.61
N ARG A 86 4.41 11.98 4.88
CA ARG A 86 3.07 12.23 4.32
C ARG A 86 2.00 11.96 5.34
N ILE A 87 1.07 12.89 5.47
CA ILE A 87 -0.22 12.66 6.12
C ILE A 87 -1.30 12.46 5.06
N LYS A 88 -2.19 11.50 5.29
CA LYS A 88 -3.27 11.12 4.38
C LYS A 88 -4.59 11.14 5.11
N PHE A 89 -5.62 11.62 4.42
CA PHE A 89 -7.00 11.57 4.85
C PHE A 89 -7.78 10.87 3.74
N THR A 90 -8.32 9.68 4.02
CA THR A 90 -9.16 8.91 3.08
C THR A 90 -10.58 8.88 3.60
N TRP A 91 -11.57 9.12 2.73
CA TRP A 91 -12.98 8.98 3.08
C TRP A 91 -13.74 8.33 1.92
N ALA A 92 -14.76 7.54 2.24
CA ALA A 92 -15.60 6.92 1.24
C ALA A 92 -16.71 7.88 0.78
N PHE A 93 -16.94 7.95 -0.53
CA PHE A 93 -18.11 8.57 -1.14
C PHE A 93 -19.24 7.55 -1.34
N LEU A 94 -18.87 6.30 -1.64
CA LEU A 94 -19.79 5.19 -1.91
C LEU A 94 -19.12 3.88 -1.51
N GLU A 95 -19.86 3.05 -0.78
CA GLU A 95 -19.51 1.67 -0.46
C GLU A 95 -20.69 0.78 -0.85
N LEU A 96 -20.49 -0.06 -1.86
CA LEU A 96 -21.37 -1.16 -2.27
C LEU A 96 -20.61 -2.48 -2.10
N ASP A 97 -21.30 -3.62 -2.20
CA ASP A 97 -20.74 -4.95 -1.92
C ASP A 97 -19.38 -5.21 -2.58
N ASP A 98 -19.30 -4.95 -3.90
CA ASP A 98 -18.08 -5.19 -4.69
C ASP A 98 -17.39 -3.90 -5.16
N LEU A 99 -17.95 -2.72 -4.88
CA LEU A 99 -17.49 -1.44 -5.41
C LEU A 99 -17.30 -0.42 -4.30
N THR A 100 -16.10 0.17 -4.23
CA THR A 100 -15.79 1.28 -3.33
C THR A 100 -15.31 2.49 -4.13
N VAL A 101 -15.79 3.68 -3.75
CA VAL A 101 -15.35 4.96 -4.31
C VAL A 101 -14.92 5.87 -3.18
N GLU A 102 -13.67 6.33 -3.22
CA GLU A 102 -13.05 7.12 -2.15
C GLU A 102 -12.39 8.39 -2.67
N GLY A 103 -12.33 9.39 -1.79
CA GLY A 103 -11.49 10.56 -1.93
C GLY A 103 -10.30 10.43 -1.00
N ARG A 104 -9.12 10.89 -1.45
CA ARG A 104 -7.95 11.00 -0.58
C ARG A 104 -7.24 12.33 -0.77
N MET A 105 -7.05 13.06 0.33
CA MET A 105 -6.19 14.22 0.38
C MET A 105 -4.89 13.85 1.11
N GLU A 106 -3.75 14.23 0.55
CA GLU A 106 -2.43 13.90 1.09
C GLU A 106 -1.54 15.14 1.08
N PHE A 107 -0.94 15.50 2.21
CA PHE A 107 0.19 16.44 2.21
C PHE A 107 1.49 15.67 2.13
N ARG A 108 2.33 15.98 1.14
CA ARG A 108 3.62 15.33 0.90
C ARG A 108 4.73 16.32 1.22
N GLY A 109 5.38 16.13 2.37
CA GLY A 109 6.56 16.88 2.79
C GLY A 109 7.83 16.17 2.34
N PHE A 110 8.70 16.89 1.63
CA PHE A 110 10.00 16.38 1.20
C PHE A 110 11.14 17.20 1.80
N ASP A 111 12.29 16.55 1.99
CA ASP A 111 13.52 17.17 2.46
C ASP A 111 14.22 18.02 1.39
N ASN A 112 14.21 17.58 0.14
CA ASN A 112 14.98 18.20 -0.94
C ASN A 112 14.20 18.38 -2.26
N LYS A 113 12.88 18.23 -2.19
CA LYS A 113 11.94 18.45 -3.30
C LYS A 113 10.83 19.38 -2.84
N GLU A 114 10.12 19.95 -3.81
CA GLU A 114 8.92 20.73 -3.55
C GLU A 114 7.86 19.89 -2.82
N SER A 115 7.49 20.36 -1.63
CA SER A 115 6.38 19.82 -0.84
C SER A 115 5.05 20.30 -1.41
N HIS A 116 4.05 19.42 -1.43
CA HIS A 116 2.78 19.74 -2.08
C HIS A 116 1.63 18.93 -1.51
N TRP A 117 0.43 19.46 -1.67
CA TRP A 117 -0.79 18.69 -1.50
C TRP A 117 -1.07 17.84 -2.73
N ARG A 118 -1.68 16.68 -2.53
CA ARG A 118 -2.16 15.83 -3.61
C ARG A 118 -3.56 15.32 -3.28
N TYR A 119 -4.47 15.49 -4.23
CA TYR A 119 -5.76 14.85 -4.21
C TYR A 119 -5.75 13.58 -5.06
N ARG A 120 -6.48 12.56 -4.63
CA ARG A 120 -6.73 11.35 -5.40
C ARG A 120 -8.19 10.99 -5.36
N PHE A 121 -8.66 10.50 -6.49
CA PHE A 121 -9.89 9.73 -6.55
C PHE A 121 -9.52 8.26 -6.64
N ILE A 122 -10.23 7.40 -5.92
CA ILE A 122 -9.92 5.98 -5.86
C ILE A 122 -11.21 5.22 -6.12
N THR A 123 -11.21 4.38 -7.15
CA THR A 123 -12.29 3.42 -7.39
C THR A 123 -11.71 2.03 -7.32
N GLU A 124 -12.27 1.19 -6.46
CA GLU A 124 -11.87 -0.20 -6.29
C GLU A 124 -13.07 -1.10 -6.55
N TYR A 125 -12.92 -2.07 -7.46
CA TYR A 125 -13.94 -3.04 -7.81
C TYR A 125 -13.39 -4.45 -7.61
N THR A 126 -14.00 -5.22 -6.71
CA THR A 126 -13.50 -6.54 -6.28
C THR A 126 -14.57 -7.64 -6.27
N PRO A 127 -15.25 -7.92 -7.39
CA PRO A 127 -16.29 -8.93 -7.43
C PRO A 127 -15.75 -10.33 -7.17
N HIS A 128 -16.59 -11.16 -6.57
CA HIS A 128 -16.33 -12.59 -6.43
C HIS A 128 -16.26 -13.25 -7.81
N LEU A 129 -15.26 -14.13 -7.99
CA LEU A 129 -15.12 -14.92 -9.22
C LEU A 129 -15.56 -16.37 -8.97
N PHE A 130 -14.82 -17.08 -8.12
CA PHE A 130 -15.12 -18.45 -7.75
C PHE A 130 -14.35 -18.85 -6.49
N GLY A 131 -14.94 -19.68 -5.63
CA GLY A 131 -14.30 -20.13 -4.39
C GLY A 131 -13.75 -18.97 -3.55
N ASP A 132 -12.45 -18.99 -3.29
CA ASP A 132 -11.73 -17.97 -2.51
C ASP A 132 -11.14 -16.83 -3.38
N PHE A 133 -11.44 -16.82 -4.69
CA PHE A 133 -10.86 -15.89 -5.66
C PHE A 133 -11.81 -14.75 -6.04
N TYR A 134 -11.25 -13.55 -6.12
CA TYR A 134 -11.94 -12.30 -6.45
C TYR A 134 -11.13 -11.55 -7.50
N LEU A 135 -11.80 -10.82 -8.38
CA LEU A 135 -11.13 -9.85 -9.24
C LEU A 135 -10.63 -8.69 -8.37
N TYR A 136 -9.60 -8.00 -8.82
CA TYR A 136 -9.17 -6.74 -8.23
C TYR A 136 -8.89 -5.73 -9.33
N VAL A 137 -9.71 -4.68 -9.39
CA VAL A 137 -9.51 -3.55 -10.29
C VAL A 137 -9.45 -2.29 -9.44
N LYS A 138 -8.43 -1.47 -9.67
CA LYS A 138 -8.29 -0.20 -8.95
C LYS A 138 -7.89 0.92 -9.90
N TRP A 139 -8.71 1.94 -10.00
CA TRP A 139 -8.48 3.13 -10.82
C TRP A 139 -8.17 4.33 -9.93
N GLN A 140 -7.05 5.02 -10.19
CA GLN A 140 -6.56 6.08 -9.29
C GLN A 140 -5.95 7.27 -10.04
N PRO A 141 -6.75 8.20 -10.57
CA PRO A 141 -6.25 9.50 -11.00
C PRO A 141 -5.83 10.35 -9.79
N ARG A 142 -4.77 11.15 -9.98
CA ARG A 142 -4.16 11.94 -8.91
C ARG A 142 -3.76 13.32 -9.43
N TRP A 143 -3.95 14.33 -8.59
CA TRP A 143 -3.64 15.73 -8.86
C TRP A 143 -2.71 16.28 -7.80
N ALA A 144 -1.47 16.58 -8.17
CA ALA A 144 -0.50 17.25 -7.31
C ALA A 144 -0.61 18.77 -7.48
N LEU A 145 -0.88 19.48 -6.38
CA LEU A 145 -1.02 20.93 -6.31
C LEU A 145 0.37 21.54 -6.01
N LYS A 146 1.10 21.91 -7.07
CA LYS A 146 2.46 22.44 -7.01
C LYS A 146 2.45 23.95 -7.32
N ASP A 147 3.52 24.64 -6.95
CA ASP A 147 3.73 26.06 -7.21
C ASP A 147 3.74 26.35 -8.72
N ALA A 148 4.30 25.43 -9.51
CA ALA A 148 4.28 25.49 -10.97
C ALA A 148 2.91 25.10 -11.61
N GLY A 149 1.88 24.87 -10.80
CA GLY A 149 0.55 24.48 -11.22
C GLY A 149 0.18 23.02 -10.91
N VAL A 150 -0.99 22.61 -11.38
CA VAL A 150 -1.53 21.27 -11.11
C VAL A 150 -0.91 20.23 -12.04
N LYS A 151 -0.31 19.18 -11.46
CA LYS A 151 0.21 18.02 -12.23
C LYS A 151 -0.70 16.82 -12.08
N PHE A 152 -1.10 16.24 -13.20
CA PHE A 152 -1.87 15.01 -13.27
C PHE A 152 -0.99 13.78 -13.47
N ASP A 153 -1.29 12.70 -12.77
CA ASP A 153 -0.78 11.36 -13.03
C ASP A 153 -1.82 10.30 -12.62
N SER A 154 -1.67 9.05 -13.08
CA SER A 154 -2.59 7.95 -12.75
C SER A 154 -1.85 6.69 -12.30
N ARG A 155 -2.56 5.84 -11.55
CA ARG A 155 -2.06 4.55 -11.04
C ARG A 155 -3.15 3.50 -11.05
N ASP A 156 -3.25 2.79 -12.15
CA ASP A 156 -4.32 1.84 -12.38
C ASP A 156 -3.78 0.43 -12.13
N GLN A 157 -4.48 -0.38 -11.34
CA GLN A 157 -4.06 -1.72 -10.97
C GLN A 157 -5.11 -2.75 -11.38
N LEU A 158 -4.64 -3.90 -11.84
CA LEU A 158 -5.45 -5.08 -12.13
C LEU A 158 -4.79 -6.30 -11.48
N GLY A 159 -5.58 -7.15 -10.86
CA GLY A 159 -5.06 -8.33 -10.17
C GLY A 159 -6.15 -9.34 -9.83
N ILE A 160 -5.73 -10.40 -9.15
CA ILE A 160 -6.62 -11.42 -8.60
C ILE A 160 -6.34 -11.52 -7.11
N THR A 161 -7.38 -11.41 -6.29
CA THR A 161 -7.26 -11.57 -4.85
C THR A 161 -7.66 -12.98 -4.45
N TYR A 162 -6.79 -13.66 -3.72
CA TYR A 162 -7.12 -14.86 -2.99
C TYR A 162 -7.36 -14.51 -1.52
N LYS A 163 -8.52 -14.83 -0.97
CA LYS A 163 -8.91 -14.56 0.43
C LYS A 163 -9.07 -15.87 1.18
N LYS A 164 -8.42 -16.01 2.34
CA LYS A 164 -8.61 -17.18 3.21
C LYS A 164 -8.49 -16.80 4.67
N ASN A 165 -9.48 -17.19 5.47
CA ASN A 165 -9.55 -16.86 6.89
C ASN A 165 -9.41 -15.34 7.12
N ASN A 166 -8.41 -14.92 7.88
CA ASN A 166 -8.11 -13.54 8.25
C ASN A 166 -7.05 -12.87 7.35
N TRP A 167 -6.63 -13.50 6.25
CA TRP A 167 -5.64 -12.92 5.34
C TRP A 167 -6.09 -12.96 3.87
N LYS A 168 -5.47 -12.10 3.08
CA LYS A 168 -5.62 -12.08 1.62
C LYS A 168 -4.30 -11.71 0.94
N ILE A 169 -4.14 -12.20 -0.28
CA ILE A 169 -3.03 -11.86 -1.16
C ILE A 169 -3.57 -11.48 -2.54
N THR A 170 -3.02 -10.41 -3.10
CA THR A 170 -3.41 -9.87 -4.41
C THR A 170 -2.15 -9.64 -5.23
N PRO A 171 -1.68 -10.61 -6.02
CA PRO A 171 -0.82 -10.32 -7.15
C PRO A 171 -1.50 -9.32 -8.09
N PHE A 172 -0.75 -8.31 -8.53
CA PHE A 172 -1.26 -7.28 -9.43
C PHE A 172 -0.25 -6.86 -10.49
N ILE A 173 -0.78 -6.37 -11.60
CA ILE A 173 -0.08 -5.53 -12.57
C ILE A 173 -0.60 -4.10 -12.40
N GLU A 174 0.30 -3.13 -12.50
CA GLU A 174 0.02 -1.72 -12.38
C GLU A 174 0.51 -0.98 -13.61
N ARG A 175 -0.34 -0.11 -14.13
CA ARG A 175 0.01 0.89 -15.13
C ARG A 175 0.10 2.26 -14.45
N ASN A 176 1.25 2.90 -14.60
CA ASN A 176 1.42 4.31 -14.25
C ASN A 176 1.33 5.19 -15.50
N GLY A 177 0.56 6.27 -15.41
CA GLY A 177 0.49 7.32 -16.42
C GLY A 177 1.02 8.65 -15.91
N THR A 178 1.57 9.48 -16.80
CA THR A 178 1.96 10.88 -16.50
C THR A 178 1.45 11.81 -17.58
N GLU A 179 1.15 13.06 -17.20
CA GLU A 179 0.64 14.09 -18.14
C GLU A 179 -0.68 13.67 -18.80
N GLY A 180 -1.54 13.03 -18.01
CA GLY A 180 -2.76 12.37 -18.46
C GLY A 180 -2.67 10.85 -18.28
N TYR A 181 -3.39 10.11 -19.11
CA TYR A 181 -3.35 8.64 -19.16
C TYR A 181 -2.27 8.08 -20.10
N GLY A 182 -1.35 8.93 -20.59
CA GLY A 182 -0.21 8.48 -21.38
C GLY A 182 0.60 7.44 -20.60
N TYR A 183 0.79 6.24 -21.18
CA TYR A 183 1.49 5.14 -20.52
C TYR A 183 2.95 5.53 -20.23
N LYS A 184 3.41 5.29 -18.99
CA LYS A 184 4.79 5.52 -18.59
C LYS A 184 5.53 4.25 -18.21
N GLN A 185 4.89 3.40 -17.40
CA GLN A 185 5.57 2.27 -16.78
C GLN A 185 4.56 1.21 -16.33
N THR A 186 4.97 -0.05 -16.45
CA THR A 186 4.34 -1.20 -15.81
C THR A 186 5.10 -1.58 -14.55
N VAL A 187 4.37 -1.94 -13.49
CA VAL A 187 4.91 -2.45 -12.22
C VAL A 187 4.17 -3.73 -11.87
N TYR A 188 4.88 -4.76 -11.44
CA TYR A 188 4.27 -5.98 -10.93
C TYR A 188 4.41 -6.01 -9.44
N GLY A 189 3.45 -6.61 -8.76
CA GLY A 189 3.49 -6.56 -7.32
C GLY A 189 2.55 -7.46 -6.60
N THR A 190 2.56 -7.31 -5.29
CA THR A 190 1.71 -8.07 -4.39
C THR A 190 1.20 -7.15 -3.30
N HIS A 191 -0.10 -7.23 -3.01
CA HIS A 191 -0.66 -6.77 -1.75
C HIS A 191 -0.92 -7.97 -0.87
N PHE A 192 -0.28 -8.04 0.29
CA PHE A 192 -0.62 -8.98 1.35
C PHE A 192 -1.29 -8.20 2.48
N GLU A 193 -2.44 -8.67 2.94
CA GLU A 193 -3.15 -8.10 4.10
C GLU A 193 -3.50 -9.22 5.08
N ILE A 194 -3.27 -8.98 6.37
CA ILE A 194 -3.70 -9.84 7.47
C ILE A 194 -4.44 -9.02 8.53
N LYS A 195 -5.53 -9.58 9.06
CA LYS A 195 -6.24 -9.06 10.23
C LYS A 195 -5.86 -9.91 11.43
N LEU A 196 -5.33 -9.29 12.48
CA LEU A 196 -4.88 -9.97 13.70
C LEU A 196 -5.89 -9.82 14.83
#